data_AF-A0A3N9RY43-F1
#
_entry.id   AF-A0A3N9RY43-F1
#
_cell.length_a   1.000
_cell.length_b   1.000
_cell.length_c   1.000
_cell.angle_alpha   90.00
_cell.angle_beta   90.00
_cell.angle_gamma   90.00
#
_symmetry.space_group_name_H-M   'P 1'
#
loop_
_entity.id
_entity.type
_entity.pdbx_description
1 polymer ?
#
loop_
_entity_poly.entity_id
_entity_poly.type
_entity_poly.pdbx_seq_one_letter_code
_entity_poly.pdbx_strand_id
1 'polypeptide(L)'
;MEALTQCWFTRVHQPERKRHREPDGSVSSLCRHCHRPITSWNRLNWFLAGGFNVTRLAESAARFITVLDREDDYIVARYPVAHLPDEAAVDAFKLQLREEHGMNEPGSSLVLVDSGRKKRGRKVSPPADVSDAEPDSPQSA
;
A
#
# COMPACT_ATOMS: atom_id res chain seq x y z
N MET A 1 19.81 -24.75 15.08
CA MET A 1 18.40 -24.66 14.65
C MET A 1 17.80 -23.48 15.40
N GLU A 2 17.67 -22.32 14.75
CA GLU A 2 17.03 -21.16 15.39
C GLU A 2 15.53 -21.47 15.51
N ALA A 3 15.05 -21.63 16.75
CA ALA A 3 13.63 -21.77 17.02
C ALA A 3 12.91 -20.50 16.53
N LEU A 4 11.69 -20.64 16.01
CA LEU A 4 10.85 -19.50 15.65
C LEU A 4 10.59 -18.66 16.91
N THR A 5 11.22 -17.48 16.98
CA THR A 5 11.09 -16.56 18.11
C THR A 5 9.76 -15.82 18.02
N GLN A 6 9.23 -15.34 19.15
CA GLN A 6 7.91 -14.67 19.24
C GLN A 6 7.63 -13.63 18.14
N CYS A 7 8.65 -12.85 17.74
CA CYS A 7 8.52 -11.85 16.69
C CYS A 7 8.15 -12.40 15.30
N TRP A 8 8.45 -13.68 15.01
CA TRP A 8 8.04 -14.31 13.75
C TRP A 8 6.55 -14.59 13.70
N PHE A 9 5.94 -14.98 14.84
CA PHE A 9 4.51 -15.25 14.93
C PHE A 9 3.70 -13.96 14.93
N THR A 10 4.14 -12.95 15.69
CA THR A 10 3.43 -11.66 15.76
C THR A 10 3.73 -10.75 14.57
N ARG A 11 4.82 -11.02 13.83
CA ARG A 11 5.44 -10.10 12.85
C ARG A 11 5.79 -8.73 13.44
N VAL A 12 5.94 -8.65 14.76
CA VAL A 12 6.30 -7.41 15.49
C VAL A 12 7.66 -7.58 16.15
N HIS A 13 8.61 -6.75 15.74
CA HIS A 13 9.89 -6.63 16.41
C HIS A 13 9.83 -5.59 17.52
N GLN A 14 10.52 -5.86 18.62
CA GLN A 14 10.61 -4.96 19.77
C GLN A 14 12.07 -4.72 20.12
N PRO A 15 12.47 -3.45 20.35
CA PRO A 15 13.85 -3.09 20.62
C PRO A 15 14.29 -3.51 22.00
N GLU A 16 15.58 -3.78 22.12
CA GLU A 16 16.26 -3.78 23.40
C GLU A 16 16.31 -2.36 24.00
N ARG A 17 16.77 -2.27 25.26
CA ARG A 17 16.96 -0.98 25.94
C ARG A 17 18.00 -0.13 25.24
N LYS A 18 19.05 -0.74 24.68
CA LYS A 18 20.11 -0.05 23.95
C LYS A 18 19.62 0.35 22.57
N ARG A 19 19.66 1.66 22.28
CA ARG A 19 19.22 2.25 21.03
C ARG A 19 20.26 3.26 20.55
N HIS A 20 20.47 3.33 19.24
CA HIS A 20 21.38 4.27 18.61
C HIS A 20 20.59 5.19 17.67
N ARG A 21 20.93 6.48 17.63
CA ARG A 21 20.27 7.44 16.75
C ARG A 21 21.16 7.64 15.53
N GLU A 22 20.58 7.40 14.36
CA GLU A 22 21.26 7.52 13.08
C GLU A 22 21.21 8.96 12.54
N PRO A 23 22.12 9.33 11.62
CA PRO A 23 22.13 10.65 10.99
C PRO A 23 20.86 11.00 10.21
N ASP A 24 20.16 10.00 9.65
CA ASP A 24 18.89 10.18 8.91
C ASP A 24 17.68 10.41 9.84
N GLY A 25 17.92 10.55 11.15
CA GLY A 25 16.89 10.74 12.16
C GLY A 25 16.26 9.45 12.67
N SER A 26 16.61 8.30 12.10
CA SER A 26 16.12 7.00 12.55
C SER A 26 16.78 6.54 13.86
N VAL A 27 16.20 5.52 14.46
CA VAL A 27 16.72 4.87 15.67
C VAL A 27 16.93 3.38 15.37
N SER A 28 18.15 2.90 15.52
CA SER A 28 18.52 1.50 15.37
C SER A 28 18.66 0.79 16.73
N SER A 29 18.38 -0.51 16.75
CA SER A 29 18.50 -1.39 17.93
C SER A 29 18.57 -2.86 17.48
N LEU A 30 18.66 -3.80 18.42
CA LEU A 30 18.46 -5.23 18.18
C LEU A 30 17.07 -5.64 18.66
N CYS A 31 16.47 -6.61 17.99
CA CYS A 31 15.21 -7.18 18.45
C CYS A 31 15.44 -8.07 19.67
N ARG A 32 14.71 -7.84 20.77
CA ARG A 32 14.83 -8.64 22.01
C ARG A 32 14.44 -10.13 21.88
N HIS A 33 13.87 -10.54 20.75
CA HIS A 33 13.41 -11.90 20.52
C HIS A 33 14.33 -12.67 19.57
N CYS A 34 14.64 -12.09 18.40
CA CYS A 34 15.49 -12.74 17.39
C CYS A 34 16.90 -12.15 17.28
N HIS A 35 17.23 -11.13 18.07
CA HIS A 35 18.51 -10.40 18.06
C HIS A 35 18.94 -9.84 16.70
N ARG A 36 18.04 -9.81 15.72
CA ARG A 36 18.30 -9.18 14.42
C ARG A 36 18.29 -7.65 14.54
N PRO A 37 19.11 -6.95 13.73
CA PRO A 37 19.08 -5.50 13.64
C PRO A 37 17.71 -4.98 13.20
N ILE A 38 17.22 -3.95 13.89
CA ILE A 38 15.96 -3.28 13.62
C ILE A 38 16.10 -1.77 13.66
N THR A 39 15.27 -1.08 12.89
CA THR A 39 15.27 0.39 12.77
C THR A 39 13.85 0.92 12.88
N SER A 40 13.71 2.12 13.45
CA SER A 40 12.44 2.83 13.59
C SER A 40 12.63 4.31 13.28
N TRP A 41 11.64 4.91 12.60
CA TRP A 41 11.61 6.35 12.31
C TRP A 41 10.62 7.12 13.20
N ASN A 42 9.65 6.43 13.79
CA ASN A 42 8.63 7.01 14.67
C ASN A 42 8.68 6.50 16.12
N ARG A 43 9.62 5.59 16.43
CA ARG A 43 9.80 4.90 17.73
C ARG A 43 8.65 3.98 18.16
N LEU A 44 7.53 3.97 17.43
CA LEU A 44 6.37 3.14 17.66
C LEU A 44 6.47 1.81 16.92
N ASN A 45 6.86 1.86 15.64
CA ASN A 45 6.97 0.71 14.76
C ASN A 45 8.45 0.41 14.47
N TRP A 46 8.84 -0.85 14.58
CA TRP A 46 10.22 -1.31 14.37
C TRP A 46 10.28 -2.34 13.26
N PHE A 47 11.22 -2.14 12.34
CA PHE A 47 11.38 -2.92 11.12
C PHE A 47 12.77 -3.53 11.07
N LEU A 48 12.95 -4.67 10.41
CA LEU A 48 14.30 -5.22 10.19
C LEU A 48 15.16 -4.21 9.41
N ALA A 49 16.39 -3.96 9.85
CA ALA A 49 17.25 -2.91 9.30
C ALA A 49 17.68 -3.17 7.84
N GLY A 50 17.69 -4.44 7.41
CA GLY A 50 17.86 -4.85 6.01
C GLY A 50 16.56 -5.27 5.32
N GLY A 51 15.41 -5.01 5.96
CA GLY A 51 14.09 -5.35 5.45
C GLY A 51 13.45 -4.21 4.67
N PHE A 52 12.47 -4.55 3.85
CA PHE A 52 11.69 -3.58 3.09
C PHE A 52 10.66 -2.89 3.99
N ASN A 53 10.87 -1.61 4.30
CA ASN A 53 9.89 -0.82 5.05
C ASN A 53 8.83 -0.24 4.10
N VAL A 54 7.72 -0.95 3.94
CA VAL A 54 6.61 -0.55 3.05
C VAL A 54 6.00 0.79 3.47
N THR A 55 5.95 1.09 4.78
CA THR A 55 5.40 2.35 5.29
C THR A 55 6.27 3.53 4.88
N ARG A 56 7.59 3.43 5.09
CA ARG A 56 8.55 4.47 4.64
C ARG A 56 8.57 4.58 3.12
N LEU A 57 8.52 3.46 2.40
CA LEU A 57 8.43 3.49 0.95
C LEU A 57 7.19 4.27 0.50
N ALA A 58 6.03 4.00 1.10
CA ALA A 58 4.80 4.72 0.79
C ALA A 58 4.90 6.21 1.10
N GLU A 59 5.59 6.60 2.18
CA GLU A 59 5.85 8.00 2.52
C GLU A 59 6.82 8.69 1.55
N SER A 60 7.81 7.95 1.03
CA SER A 60 8.79 8.46 0.05
C SER A 60 8.39 8.23 -1.41
N ALA A 61 7.26 7.56 -1.65
CA ALA A 61 6.87 7.19 -3.00
C ALA A 61 6.49 8.45 -3.76
N ALA A 62 7.22 8.70 -4.85
CA ALA A 62 6.87 9.76 -5.78
C ALA A 62 5.43 9.56 -6.29
N ARG A 63 4.72 10.65 -6.58
CA ARG A 63 3.41 10.58 -7.23
C ARG A 63 3.59 10.09 -8.67
N PHE A 64 2.74 9.18 -9.11
CA PHE A 64 2.71 8.66 -10.47
C PHE A 64 1.30 8.76 -11.07
N ILE A 65 1.25 8.93 -12.38
CA ILE A 65 0.06 8.64 -13.19
C ILE A 65 0.33 7.32 -13.92
N THR A 66 -0.59 6.38 -13.80
CA THR A 66 -0.53 5.07 -14.46
C THR A 66 -1.54 5.02 -15.58
N VAL A 67 -1.10 4.65 -16.78
CA VAL A 67 -1.98 4.23 -17.88
C VAL A 67 -2.24 2.74 -17.70
N LEU A 68 -3.50 2.39 -17.48
CA LEU A 68 -3.95 1.03 -17.25
C LEU A 68 -4.92 0.63 -18.37
N ASP A 69 -4.69 -0.51 -19.00
CA ASP A 69 -5.70 -1.19 -19.78
C ASP A 69 -6.67 -1.90 -18.82
N ARG A 70 -7.95 -1.51 -18.84
CA ARG A 70 -8.95 -2.11 -17.96
C ARG A 70 -9.41 -3.49 -18.37
N GLU A 71 -9.34 -3.84 -19.65
CA GLU A 71 -9.81 -5.14 -20.11
C GLU A 71 -8.82 -6.23 -19.68
N ASP A 72 -7.53 -5.96 -19.81
CA ASP A 72 -6.45 -6.90 -19.50
C ASP A 72 -5.84 -6.71 -18.09
N ASP A 73 -6.33 -5.73 -17.31
CA ASP A 73 -5.75 -5.27 -16.04
C ASP A 73 -4.22 -5.05 -16.14
N TYR A 74 -3.80 -4.52 -17.28
CA TYR A 74 -2.39 -4.42 -17.68
C TYR A 74 -1.89 -2.98 -17.61
N ILE A 75 -0.70 -2.79 -17.06
CA ILE A 75 -0.08 -1.47 -16.96
C ILE A 75 0.69 -1.17 -18.23
N VAL A 76 0.15 -0.26 -19.04
CA VAL A 76 0.75 0.18 -20.29
C VAL A 76 1.94 1.11 -20.02
N ALA A 77 1.78 2.06 -19.10
CA ALA A 77 2.83 3.02 -18.77
C ALA A 77 2.68 3.62 -17.36
N ARG A 78 3.78 4.12 -16.79
CA ARG A 78 3.81 4.88 -15.54
C ARG A 78 4.65 6.14 -15.71
N TYR A 79 4.08 7.28 -15.36
CA TYR A 79 4.72 8.58 -15.47
C TYR A 79 4.93 9.19 -14.08
N PRO A 80 6.17 9.46 -13.66
CA PRO A 80 6.43 10.20 -12.42
C PRO A 80 5.97 11.65 -12.58
N VAL A 81 5.16 12.16 -11.65
CA VAL A 81 4.60 13.51 -11.70
C VAL A 81 4.93 14.35 -10.48
N ALA A 82 5.82 13.87 -9.61
CA ALA A 82 6.27 14.61 -8.42
C ALA A 82 7.00 15.94 -8.76
N HIS A 83 7.47 16.09 -9.99
CA HIS A 83 8.13 17.31 -10.47
C HIS A 83 7.14 18.39 -10.94
N LEU A 84 5.86 18.08 -11.07
CA LEU A 84 4.84 19.04 -11.46
C LEU A 84 4.48 19.94 -10.27
N PRO A 85 4.35 21.25 -10.47
CA PRO A 85 4.28 22.22 -9.38
C PRO A 85 2.95 22.21 -8.61
N ASP A 86 1.85 21.87 -9.28
CA ASP A 86 0.50 21.93 -8.70
C ASP A 86 -0.47 20.92 -9.36
N GLU A 87 -1.70 20.85 -8.84
CA GLU A 87 -2.75 19.97 -9.39
C GLU A 87 -3.21 20.39 -10.79
N ALA A 88 -3.14 21.68 -11.14
CA ALA A 88 -3.55 22.16 -12.46
C ALA A 88 -2.59 21.66 -13.55
N ALA A 89 -1.28 21.68 -13.27
CA ALA A 89 -0.25 21.10 -14.11
C ALA A 89 -0.42 19.58 -14.24
N VAL A 90 -0.77 18.91 -13.15
CA VAL A 90 -1.08 17.47 -13.18
C VAL A 90 -2.31 17.18 -14.05
N ASP A 91 -3.37 17.99 -13.96
CA ASP A 91 -4.58 17.81 -14.76
C ASP A 91 -4.37 18.15 -16.25
N ALA A 92 -3.56 19.16 -16.56
CA ALA A 92 -3.11 19.43 -17.92
C ALA A 92 -2.30 18.27 -18.49
N PHE A 93 -1.38 17.71 -17.69
CA PHE A 93 -0.59 16.54 -18.09
C PHE A 93 -1.47 15.29 -18.30
N LYS A 94 -2.52 15.10 -17.49
CA LYS A 94 -3.52 14.03 -17.75
C LYS A 94 -4.23 14.21 -19.08
N LEU A 95 -4.58 15.44 -19.46
CA LEU A 95 -5.24 15.70 -20.74
C LEU A 95 -4.31 15.35 -21.90
N GLN A 96 -3.05 15.77 -21.82
CA GLN A 96 -2.03 15.40 -22.79
C GLN A 96 -1.88 13.88 -22.91
N LEU A 97 -1.81 13.15 -21.79
CA LEU A 97 -1.72 11.68 -21.81
C LEU A 97 -2.96 11.01 -22.42
N ARG A 98 -4.16 11.60 -22.26
CA ARG A 98 -5.37 11.07 -22.90
C ARG A 98 -5.31 11.19 -24.41
N GLU A 99 -4.77 12.29 -24.91
CA GLU A 99 -4.59 12.52 -26.34
C GLU A 99 -3.50 11.62 -26.91
N GLU A 100 -2.33 11.56 -26.25
CA GLU A 100 -1.18 10.76 -26.68
C GLU A 100 -1.50 9.27 -26.78
N HIS A 101 -2.28 8.74 -25.82
CA HIS A 101 -2.65 7.32 -25.77
C HIS A 101 -3.97 7.01 -26.50
N GLY A 102 -4.58 7.98 -27.20
CA GLY A 102 -5.83 7.76 -27.92
C GLY A 102 -7.02 7.38 -27.01
N MET A 103 -6.99 7.77 -25.72
CA MET A 103 -8.00 7.34 -24.74
C MET A 103 -9.41 7.90 -25.01
N ASN A 104 -9.50 8.92 -25.87
CA ASN A 104 -10.75 9.53 -26.28
C ASN A 104 -11.35 8.83 -27.51
N GLU A 105 -10.65 7.87 -28.11
CA GLU A 105 -11.15 7.13 -29.26
C GLU A 105 -12.24 6.13 -28.84
N PRO A 106 -13.28 5.92 -29.67
CA PRO A 106 -14.29 4.91 -29.41
C PRO A 106 -13.64 3.52 -29.31
N GLY A 107 -13.90 2.81 -28.22
CA GLY A 107 -13.37 1.45 -28.00
C GLY A 107 -12.07 1.39 -27.21
N SER A 108 -11.49 2.52 -26.77
CA SER A 108 -10.33 2.49 -25.87
C SER A 108 -10.69 1.96 -24.48
N SER A 109 -10.01 0.90 -24.05
CA SER A 109 -10.05 0.34 -22.69
C SER A 109 -9.15 1.08 -21.69
N LEU A 110 -8.32 2.02 -22.18
CA LEU A 110 -7.29 2.68 -21.39
C LEU A 110 -7.86 3.71 -20.40
N VAL A 111 -7.30 3.71 -19.20
CA VAL A 111 -7.63 4.68 -18.14
C VAL A 111 -6.40 5.21 -17.42
N LEU A 112 -6.54 6.43 -16.91
CA LEU A 112 -5.55 7.05 -16.03
C LEU A 112 -5.88 6.79 -14.55
N VAL A 113 -4.90 6.26 -13.82
CA VAL A 113 -4.93 6.09 -12.37
C VAL A 113 -3.87 6.99 -11.74
N ASP A 114 -4.30 7.94 -10.92
CA ASP A 114 -3.42 8.90 -10.23
C ASP A 114 -3.16 8.43 -8.79
N SER A 115 -1.90 8.21 -8.43
CA SER A 115 -1.52 7.72 -7.10
C SER A 115 -1.65 8.78 -5.99
N GLY A 116 -1.66 10.07 -6.34
CA GLY A 116 -1.79 11.18 -5.40
C GLY A 116 -3.24 11.53 -5.06
N ARG A 117 -4.19 11.09 -5.89
CA ARG A 117 -5.61 11.35 -5.65
C ARG A 117 -6.09 10.43 -4.54
N LYS A 118 -6.40 10.98 -3.36
CA LYS A 118 -7.06 10.23 -2.28
C LYS A 118 -8.27 9.50 -2.87
N LYS A 119 -8.26 8.16 -2.83
CA LYS A 119 -9.43 7.36 -3.23
C LYS A 119 -10.62 7.90 -2.42
N ARG A 120 -11.57 8.59 -3.09
CA ARG A 120 -12.89 8.84 -2.50
C ARG A 120 -13.38 7.47 -2.07
N GLY A 121 -13.58 7.28 -0.76
CA GLY A 121 -13.68 5.99 -0.12
C GLY A 121 -14.48 5.00 -0.97
N ARG A 122 -13.84 3.89 -1.35
CA ARG A 122 -14.57 2.71 -1.80
C ARG A 122 -15.49 2.41 -0.62
N LYS A 123 -16.78 2.78 -0.72
CA LYS A 123 -17.80 2.26 0.19
C LYS A 123 -17.66 0.75 0.03
N VAL A 124 -17.11 0.12 1.05
CA VAL A 124 -17.15 -1.32 1.18
C VAL A 124 -18.65 -1.62 1.19
N SER A 125 -19.16 -2.17 0.09
CA SER A 125 -20.49 -2.75 0.10
C SER A 125 -20.50 -3.71 1.29
N PRO A 126 -21.45 -3.60 2.23
CA PRO A 126 -21.52 -4.55 3.33
C PRO A 126 -21.60 -5.96 2.75
N PRO A 127 -20.99 -6.96 3.39
CA PRO A 127 -21.15 -8.35 2.98
C PRO A 127 -22.65 -8.64 2.92
N ALA A 128 -23.09 -9.26 1.82
CA ALA A 128 -24.47 -9.67 1.67
C ALA A 128 -24.86 -10.51 2.89
N ASP A 129 -25.92 -10.08 3.59
CA ASP A 129 -26.54 -10.84 4.66
C ASP A 129 -26.74 -12.28 4.18
N VAL A 130 -26.05 -13.22 4.82
CA VAL A 130 -26.46 -14.62 4.85
C VAL A 130 -27.71 -14.65 5.71
N SER A 131 -28.87 -14.54 5.05
CA SER A 131 -30.15 -14.83 5.66
C SER A 131 -30.13 -16.28 6.15
N ASP A 132 -30.06 -16.45 7.47
CA ASP A 132 -30.39 -17.70 8.16
C ASP A 132 -31.83 -18.07 7.80
N ALA A 133 -31.98 -19.06 6.91
CA ALA A 133 -33.24 -19.72 6.67
C ALA A 133 -33.52 -20.68 7.85
N GLU A 134 -34.50 -20.26 8.66
CA GLU A 134 -35.49 -21.03 9.42
C GLU A 134 -35.16 -22.48 9.84
N PRO A 135 -35.20 -22.82 11.15
CA PRO A 135 -35.11 -24.21 11.58
C PRO A 135 -36.43 -24.95 11.33
N ASP A 136 -36.32 -26.03 10.55
CA ASP A 136 -37.40 -26.96 10.23
C ASP A 136 -38.02 -27.57 11.51
N SER A 137 -39.34 -27.66 11.51
CA SER A 137 -40.16 -28.12 12.63
C SER A 137 -39.98 -29.63 12.89
N PRO A 138 -40.10 -30.11 14.14
CA PRO A 138 -39.98 -31.54 14.42
C PRO A 138 -41.21 -32.32 13.93
N GLN A 139 -40.97 -33.35 13.10
CA GLN A 139 -41.96 -34.36 12.73
C GLN A 139 -42.41 -35.16 13.96
N SER A 140 -43.72 -35.37 14.08
CA SER A 140 -44.35 -36.31 15.00
C SER A 140 -44.40 -37.71 14.39
N ALA A 141 -43.97 -38.73 15.15
CA ALA A 141 -44.53 -40.09 15.18
C ALA A 141 -44.04 -40.81 16.46
#